data_AF-A0A9D2R2C7-F1
#
_entry.id   AF-A0A9D2R2C7-F1
#
_cell.length_a   1.000
_cell.length_b   1.000
_cell.length_c   1.000
_cell.angle_alpha   90.00
_cell.angle_beta   90.00
_cell.angle_gamma   90.00
#
_symmetry.space_group_name_H-M   'P 1'
#
loop_
_entity.id
_entity.type
_entity.pdbx_description
1 polymer ?
#
loop_
_entity_poly.entity_id
_entity_poly.type
_entity_poly.pdbx_seq_one_letter_code
_entity_poly.pdbx_strand_id
1 'polypeptide(L)'
;MEKWNRIAHQPCIPLGEDGRLVTACAEHIALSLEAAEEGMVLLKNEGSVLPFADGTKVAIFGKGQIDYVRGGGGSGDVTTSYTRNVYEGMKQKEAEGRIQVFDPLSAFYAEEVKRQYAAGTENGKTAEPAVPAELLEAARRFTDTAVVVICRYSSEGWDRKGIPGDGDFYLSCEEQAMVEAVKAAFPRVAAVLDVGGMVDSSWFKDEPAIQSVLLAWQAGIEGGLAIADILCGVSNPSGKLVDTFAGS
;
A
#
# COMPACT_ATOMS: atom_id res chain seq x y z
N MET A 1 -8.24 -29.86 -11.37
CA MET A 1 -7.19 -29.53 -12.36
C MET A 1 -6.10 -28.82 -11.59
N GLU A 2 -4.96 -29.46 -11.35
CA GLU A 2 -3.80 -28.70 -10.88
C GLU A 2 -3.52 -27.64 -11.94
N LYS A 3 -3.66 -26.36 -11.58
CA LYS A 3 -3.29 -25.26 -12.48
C LYS A 3 -1.83 -25.48 -12.86
N TRP A 4 -1.53 -25.46 -14.16
CA TRP A 4 -0.16 -25.46 -14.68
C TRP A 4 0.60 -24.32 -14.02
N ASN A 5 1.34 -24.62 -12.96
CA ASN A 5 2.10 -23.62 -12.25
C ASN A 5 3.52 -23.66 -12.82
N ARG A 6 3.96 -22.57 -13.44
CA ARG A 6 5.23 -22.52 -14.19
C ARG A 6 6.41 -22.99 -13.33
N ILE A 7 6.37 -22.70 -12.02
CA ILE A 7 7.40 -23.14 -11.07
C ILE A 7 7.55 -24.66 -10.96
N ALA A 8 6.48 -25.43 -11.17
CA ALA A 8 6.48 -26.90 -11.07
C ALA A 8 7.00 -27.58 -12.34
N HIS A 9 7.00 -26.88 -13.49
CA HIS A 9 7.30 -27.47 -14.80
C HIS A 9 8.42 -26.79 -15.58
N GLN A 10 8.66 -25.50 -15.31
CA GLN A 10 9.69 -24.66 -15.92
C GLN A 10 10.20 -23.65 -14.86
N PRO A 11 10.93 -24.12 -13.83
CA PRO A 11 11.49 -23.22 -12.83
C PRO A 11 12.38 -22.18 -13.52
N CYS A 12 12.41 -20.94 -13.00
CA CYS A 12 13.34 -19.94 -13.50
C CYS A 12 14.77 -20.45 -13.33
N ILE A 13 15.38 -20.85 -14.44
CA ILE A 13 16.78 -21.30 -14.48
C ILE A 13 17.65 -20.06 -14.34
N PRO A 14 18.78 -20.12 -13.61
CA PRO A 14 19.79 -19.07 -13.66
C PRO A 14 20.21 -18.80 -15.12
N LEU A 15 19.93 -17.59 -15.63
CA LEU A 15 20.16 -17.21 -17.03
C LEU A 15 21.50 -16.47 -17.25
N GLY A 16 22.31 -16.29 -16.20
CA GLY A 16 23.62 -15.65 -16.34
C GLY A 16 24.62 -16.60 -17.00
N GLU A 17 25.56 -16.06 -17.79
CA GLU A 17 26.66 -16.83 -18.39
C GLU A 17 27.51 -17.57 -17.34
N ASP A 18 27.51 -17.09 -16.09
CA ASP A 18 28.17 -17.65 -14.90
C ASP A 18 27.26 -18.52 -14.03
N GLY A 19 26.03 -18.79 -14.47
CA GLY A 19 25.04 -19.55 -13.70
C GLY A 19 24.41 -18.77 -12.54
N ARG A 20 24.58 -17.43 -12.47
CA ARG A 20 23.86 -16.60 -11.48
C ARG A 20 22.40 -16.43 -11.86
N LEU A 21 21.55 -16.32 -10.84
CA LEU A 21 20.16 -15.93 -11.03
C LEU A 21 20.14 -14.48 -11.52
N VAL A 22 19.72 -14.28 -12.77
CA VAL A 22 19.61 -12.93 -13.36
C VAL A 22 18.29 -12.28 -12.92
N THR A 23 17.22 -13.04 -12.76
CA THR A 23 15.95 -12.52 -12.23
C THR A 23 16.04 -12.30 -10.73
N ALA A 24 15.48 -11.18 -10.23
CA ALA A 24 15.56 -10.80 -8.82
C ALA A 24 16.99 -10.75 -8.23
N CYS A 25 18.01 -10.49 -9.06
CA CYS A 25 19.34 -10.12 -8.57
C CYS A 25 19.31 -8.73 -7.92
N ALA A 26 20.38 -8.37 -7.20
CA ALA A 26 20.45 -7.10 -6.48
C ALA A 26 20.24 -5.89 -7.42
N GLU A 27 20.80 -5.94 -8.62
CA GLU A 27 20.67 -4.88 -9.62
C GLU A 27 19.23 -4.74 -10.14
N HIS A 28 18.52 -5.86 -10.34
CA HIS A 28 17.12 -5.83 -10.76
C HIS A 28 16.20 -5.35 -9.65
N ILE A 29 16.47 -5.73 -8.40
CA ILE A 29 15.73 -5.26 -7.22
C ILE A 29 15.91 -3.75 -7.08
N ALA A 30 17.15 -3.26 -7.19
CA ALA A 30 17.45 -1.82 -7.14
C ALA A 30 16.76 -1.05 -8.27
N LEU A 31 16.82 -1.54 -9.51
CA LEU A 31 16.14 -0.92 -10.64
C LEU A 31 14.60 -0.93 -10.48
N SER A 32 14.04 -2.01 -9.93
CA SER A 32 12.60 -2.09 -9.64
C SER A 32 12.18 -1.10 -8.56
N LEU A 33 13.01 -0.88 -7.54
CA LEU A 33 12.77 0.12 -6.51
C LEU A 33 12.84 1.54 -7.08
N GLU A 34 13.87 1.86 -7.86
CA GLU A 34 14.00 3.15 -8.56
C GLU A 34 12.78 3.44 -9.45
N ALA A 35 12.36 2.45 -10.26
CA ALA A 35 11.18 2.59 -11.11
C ALA A 35 9.88 2.76 -10.30
N ALA A 36 9.77 2.10 -9.14
CA ALA A 36 8.65 2.30 -8.23
C ALA A 36 8.61 3.73 -7.72
N GLU A 37 9.72 4.25 -7.18
CA GLU A 37 9.81 5.61 -6.64
C GLU A 37 9.51 6.69 -7.68
N GLU A 38 10.09 6.58 -8.87
CA GLU A 38 9.88 7.53 -9.98
C GLU A 38 8.46 7.47 -10.57
N GLY A 39 7.76 6.34 -10.37
CA GLY A 39 6.40 6.12 -10.87
C GLY A 39 5.29 6.66 -9.96
N MET A 40 5.55 6.85 -8.67
CA MET A 40 4.51 7.28 -7.71
C MET A 40 4.16 8.75 -7.89
N VAL A 41 2.88 9.06 -7.73
CA VAL A 41 2.33 10.41 -7.96
C VAL A 41 1.84 11.00 -6.65
N LEU A 42 2.41 12.12 -6.24
CA LEU A 42 1.89 12.91 -5.12
C LEU A 42 0.70 13.75 -5.61
N LEU A 43 -0.52 13.31 -5.30
CA LEU A 43 -1.77 13.92 -5.77
C LEU A 43 -2.16 15.16 -4.96
N LYS A 44 -1.85 15.14 -3.66
CA LYS A 44 -2.17 16.21 -2.72
C LYS A 44 -1.05 16.28 -1.68
N ASN A 45 -0.65 17.48 -1.29
CA ASN A 45 0.27 17.70 -0.17
C ASN A 45 0.13 19.12 0.39
N GLU A 46 -0.68 19.26 1.43
CA GLU A 46 -0.97 20.52 2.12
C GLU A 46 -0.34 20.51 3.51
N GLY A 47 -0.07 21.70 4.06
CA GLY A 47 0.43 21.84 5.44
C GLY A 47 1.79 21.17 5.71
N SER A 48 2.53 20.79 4.66
CA SER A 48 3.82 20.10 4.75
C SER A 48 3.78 18.84 5.60
N VAL A 49 2.70 18.04 5.48
CA VAL A 49 2.60 16.74 6.17
C VAL A 49 3.62 15.73 5.62
N LEU A 50 3.85 15.72 4.31
CA LEU A 50 4.92 14.96 3.68
C LEU A 50 6.04 15.87 3.13
N PRO A 51 7.31 15.42 3.17
CA PRO A 51 7.76 14.18 3.82
C PRO A 51 7.71 14.28 5.34
N PHE A 52 7.59 13.14 6.02
CA PHE A 52 7.69 13.09 7.48
C PHE A 52 9.09 13.52 7.92
N ALA A 53 9.14 14.41 8.92
CA ALA A 53 10.40 14.79 9.55
C ALA A 53 10.96 13.63 10.38
N ASP A 54 12.28 13.57 10.51
CA ASP A 54 12.96 12.55 11.31
C ASP A 54 12.41 12.48 12.75
N GLY A 55 12.19 11.26 13.23
CA GLY A 55 11.59 10.98 14.54
C GLY A 55 10.06 11.12 14.59
N THR A 56 9.39 11.41 13.47
CA THR A 56 7.91 11.48 13.44
C THR A 56 7.31 10.14 13.84
N LYS A 57 6.43 10.16 14.83
CA LYS A 57 5.62 9.00 15.20
C LYS A 57 4.45 8.88 14.22
N VAL A 58 4.10 7.68 13.79
CA VAL A 58 3.00 7.44 12.85
C VAL A 58 2.15 6.24 13.26
N ALA A 59 0.85 6.32 13.01
CA ALA A 59 -0.08 5.21 13.12
C ALA A 59 -0.58 4.87 11.71
N ILE A 60 -0.36 3.63 11.28
CA ILE A 60 -0.71 3.18 9.93
C ILE A 60 -2.03 2.43 10.02
N PHE A 61 -3.04 2.93 9.33
CA PHE A 61 -4.39 2.38 9.21
C PHE A 61 -4.57 1.76 7.82
N GLY A 62 -5.56 0.88 7.71
CA GLY A 62 -5.90 0.17 6.48
C GLY A 62 -5.18 -1.16 6.38
N LYS A 63 -5.94 -2.18 5.99
CA LYS A 63 -5.43 -3.53 5.76
C LYS A 63 -4.35 -3.58 4.67
N GLY A 64 -4.34 -2.61 3.74
CA GLY A 64 -3.36 -2.51 2.66
C GLY A 64 -1.91 -2.35 3.14
N GLN A 65 -1.69 -1.96 4.39
CA GLN A 65 -0.34 -1.92 4.94
C GLN A 65 0.29 -3.32 5.09
N ILE A 66 -0.54 -4.35 5.24
CA ILE A 66 -0.15 -5.76 5.36
C ILE A 66 -0.56 -6.54 4.12
N ASP A 67 -1.83 -6.44 3.70
CA ASP A 67 -2.41 -7.05 2.49
C ASP A 67 -2.06 -6.22 1.23
N TYR A 68 -0.77 -5.91 1.10
CA TYR A 68 -0.19 -5.14 0.02
C TYR A 68 -0.31 -5.88 -1.33
N VAL A 69 -0.64 -5.15 -2.39
CA VAL A 69 -0.86 -5.67 -3.73
C VAL A 69 0.32 -5.31 -4.63
N ARG A 70 1.25 -6.24 -4.80
CA ARG A 70 2.45 -6.04 -5.66
C ARG A 70 2.14 -5.87 -7.14
N GLY A 71 0.96 -6.30 -7.59
CA GLY A 71 0.55 -6.33 -8.99
C GLY A 71 -0.81 -6.99 -9.16
N GLY A 72 -1.41 -6.83 -10.34
CA GLY A 72 -2.66 -7.49 -10.71
C GLY A 72 -2.52 -9.00 -10.93
N GLY A 73 -3.65 -9.68 -10.98
CA GLY A 73 -3.72 -11.10 -11.33
C GLY A 73 -3.68 -11.39 -12.83
N GLY A 74 -3.79 -12.67 -13.18
CA GLY A 74 -3.81 -13.13 -14.57
C GLY A 74 -2.40 -13.37 -15.11
N SER A 75 -2.21 -13.15 -16.42
CA SER A 75 -0.93 -13.41 -17.09
C SER A 75 0.24 -12.58 -16.58
N GLY A 76 -0.03 -11.43 -15.94
CA GLY A 76 0.96 -10.55 -15.33
C GLY A 76 1.40 -10.93 -13.92
N ASP A 77 0.76 -11.92 -13.27
CA ASP A 77 1.14 -12.33 -11.91
C ASP A 77 2.46 -13.12 -11.93
N VAL A 78 3.39 -12.73 -11.06
CA VAL A 78 4.72 -13.31 -10.95
C VAL A 78 4.89 -13.92 -9.57
N THR A 79 5.36 -15.17 -9.53
CA THR A 79 5.79 -15.83 -8.30
C THR A 79 7.13 -15.23 -7.84
N THR A 80 7.17 -14.76 -6.61
CA THR A 80 8.32 -14.05 -6.05
C THR A 80 8.83 -14.78 -4.79
N SER A 81 10.11 -14.60 -4.47
CA SER A 81 10.71 -15.16 -3.24
C SER A 81 10.29 -14.40 -1.98
N TYR A 82 9.93 -13.13 -2.14
CA TYR A 82 9.36 -12.29 -1.09
C TYR A 82 8.54 -11.16 -1.71
N THR A 83 7.82 -10.45 -0.86
CA THR A 83 7.21 -9.16 -1.17
C THR A 83 7.29 -8.33 0.09
N ARG A 84 7.74 -7.09 -0.04
CA ARG A 84 7.80 -6.15 1.07
C ARG A 84 6.54 -5.32 1.12
N ASN A 85 5.76 -5.48 2.17
CA ASN A 85 4.56 -4.66 2.38
C ASN A 85 4.92 -3.28 2.95
N VAL A 86 3.92 -2.40 3.05
CA VAL A 86 4.13 -1.02 3.53
C VAL A 86 4.64 -0.99 4.96
N TYR A 87 4.08 -1.83 5.84
CA TYR A 87 4.54 -1.89 7.23
C TYR A 87 6.03 -2.26 7.31
N GLU A 88 6.47 -3.28 6.58
CA GLU A 88 7.88 -3.70 6.54
C GLU A 88 8.81 -2.60 5.98
N GLY A 89 8.38 -1.87 4.95
CA GLY A 89 9.11 -0.70 4.44
C GLY A 89 9.24 0.38 5.51
N MET A 90 8.14 0.69 6.22
CA MET A 90 8.13 1.67 7.31
C MET A 90 8.99 1.24 8.50
N LYS A 91 9.07 -0.07 8.80
CA LYS A 91 10.00 -0.60 9.83
C LYS A 91 11.46 -0.46 9.44
N GLN A 92 11.81 -0.52 8.16
CA GLN A 92 13.17 -0.20 7.72
C GLN A 92 13.49 1.28 7.98
N LYS A 93 12.56 2.19 7.64
CA LYS A 93 12.74 3.63 7.93
C LYS A 93 12.79 3.92 9.43
N GLU A 94 12.07 3.17 10.25
CA GLU A 94 12.20 3.25 11.71
C GLU A 94 13.59 2.78 12.19
N ALA A 95 14.10 1.68 11.65
CA ALA A 95 15.47 1.21 11.98
C ALA A 95 16.55 2.21 11.56
N GLU A 96 16.29 3.02 10.53
CA GLU A 96 17.13 4.16 10.10
C GLU A 96 16.95 5.41 10.97
N GLY A 97 16.01 5.41 11.93
CA GLY A 97 15.73 6.54 12.83
C GLY A 97 14.84 7.64 12.24
N ARG A 98 14.22 7.41 11.07
CA ARG A 98 13.41 8.43 10.37
C ARG A 98 12.01 8.57 10.95
N ILE A 99 11.39 7.47 11.37
CA ILE A 99 10.03 7.47 11.94
C ILE A 99 9.94 6.51 13.12
N GLN A 100 8.81 6.50 13.82
CA GLN A 100 8.44 5.46 14.79
C GLN A 100 7.02 4.99 14.51
N VAL A 101 6.81 3.70 14.36
CA VAL A 101 5.51 3.11 14.00
C VAL A 101 4.78 2.67 15.26
N PHE A 102 3.47 2.93 15.31
CA PHE A 102 2.59 2.34 16.33
C PHE A 102 2.29 0.86 16.03
N ASP A 103 3.24 -0.02 16.37
CA ASP A 103 3.18 -1.45 16.08
C ASP A 103 1.90 -2.20 16.51
N PRO A 104 1.22 -1.87 17.64
CA PRO A 104 0.00 -2.58 18.03
C PRO A 104 -1.10 -2.55 16.96
N LEU A 105 -1.19 -1.46 16.19
CA LEU A 105 -2.16 -1.34 15.11
C LEU A 105 -1.80 -2.24 13.92
N SER A 106 -0.53 -2.27 13.52
CA SER A 106 -0.05 -3.15 12.45
C SER A 106 -0.15 -4.63 12.84
N ALA A 107 0.07 -4.97 14.11
CA ALA A 107 -0.12 -6.32 14.64
C ALA A 107 -1.59 -6.77 14.57
N PHE A 108 -2.54 -5.87 14.88
CA PHE A 108 -3.97 -6.13 14.71
C PHE A 108 -4.33 -6.44 13.25
N TYR A 109 -3.87 -5.61 12.30
CA TYR A 109 -4.08 -5.84 10.88
C TYR A 109 -3.46 -7.15 10.40
N ALA A 110 -2.26 -7.49 10.88
CA ALA A 110 -1.59 -8.73 10.51
C ALA A 110 -2.37 -9.98 10.93
N GLU A 111 -2.93 -10.00 12.14
CA GLU A 111 -3.75 -11.11 12.60
C GLU A 111 -5.10 -11.18 11.86
N GLU A 112 -5.73 -10.05 11.53
CA GLU A 112 -6.96 -10.05 10.73
C GLU A 112 -6.74 -10.53 9.29
N VAL A 113 -5.68 -10.07 8.63
CA VAL A 113 -5.32 -10.55 7.27
C VAL A 113 -5.03 -12.06 7.30
N LYS A 114 -4.24 -12.52 8.28
CA LYS A 114 -3.93 -13.94 8.47
C LYS A 114 -5.19 -14.77 8.72
N ARG A 115 -6.12 -14.28 9.54
CA ARG A 115 -7.42 -14.94 9.81
C ARG A 115 -8.24 -15.07 8.53
N GLN A 116 -8.29 -14.04 7.70
CA GLN A 116 -9.04 -14.06 6.44
C GLN A 116 -8.40 -14.98 5.40
N TYR A 117 -7.06 -15.00 5.30
CA TYR A 117 -6.35 -15.95 4.44
C TYR A 117 -6.59 -17.40 4.88
N ALA A 118 -6.58 -17.68 6.18
CA ALA A 118 -6.93 -19.00 6.71
C ALA A 118 -8.38 -19.41 6.38
N ALA A 119 -9.28 -18.43 6.17
CA ALA A 119 -10.65 -18.65 5.72
C ALA A 119 -10.78 -18.74 4.18
N GLY A 120 -9.67 -18.67 3.42
CA GLY A 120 -9.63 -18.84 1.98
C GLY A 120 -9.67 -17.54 1.17
N THR A 121 -9.59 -16.37 1.82
CA THR A 121 -9.46 -15.10 1.10
C THR A 121 -8.07 -14.96 0.47
N GLU A 122 -8.00 -14.38 -0.71
CA GLU A 122 -6.75 -14.16 -1.45
C GLU A 122 -6.16 -12.76 -1.15
N ASN A 123 -4.89 -12.56 -1.49
CA ASN A 123 -4.21 -11.28 -1.36
C ASN A 123 -4.94 -10.15 -2.12
N GLY A 124 -4.97 -8.96 -1.50
CA GLY A 124 -5.67 -7.78 -1.99
C GLY A 124 -7.19 -7.84 -1.84
N LYS A 125 -7.77 -8.99 -1.47
CA LYS A 125 -9.23 -9.22 -1.37
C LYS A 125 -9.74 -9.34 0.07
N THR A 126 -8.89 -9.13 1.07
CA THR A 126 -9.37 -9.09 2.47
C THR A 126 -10.30 -7.90 2.68
N ALA A 127 -11.29 -8.06 3.55
CA ALA A 127 -12.16 -6.99 4.01
C ALA A 127 -11.43 -6.13 5.06
N GLU A 128 -11.70 -4.83 5.06
CA GLU A 128 -11.19 -3.91 6.08
C GLU A 128 -11.85 -4.25 7.43
N PRO A 129 -11.07 -4.64 8.46
CA PRO A 129 -11.62 -4.94 9.77
C PRO A 129 -11.96 -3.65 10.53
N ALA A 130 -13.01 -3.69 11.36
CA ALA A 130 -13.32 -2.58 12.25
C ALA A 130 -12.23 -2.44 13.33
N VAL A 131 -11.52 -1.30 13.33
CA VAL A 131 -10.49 -0.99 14.32
C VAL A 131 -11.15 -0.81 15.70
N PRO A 132 -10.73 -1.55 16.75
CA PRO A 132 -11.26 -1.38 18.09
C PRO A 132 -11.06 0.05 18.61
N ALA A 133 -12.08 0.60 19.28
CA ALA A 133 -12.03 1.98 19.79
C ALA A 133 -10.82 2.23 20.72
N GLU A 134 -10.51 1.27 21.61
CA GLU A 134 -9.35 1.36 22.50
C GLU A 134 -8.01 1.42 21.74
N LEU A 135 -7.93 0.74 20.59
CA LEU A 135 -6.74 0.72 19.75
C LEU A 135 -6.58 2.04 18.98
N LEU A 136 -7.70 2.59 18.48
CA LEU A 136 -7.74 3.93 17.88
C LEU A 136 -7.29 5.00 18.90
N GLU A 137 -7.82 4.96 20.12
CA GLU A 137 -7.43 5.86 21.20
C GLU A 137 -5.94 5.71 21.57
N ALA A 138 -5.44 4.48 21.63
CA ALA A 138 -4.02 4.22 21.90
C ALA A 138 -3.11 4.77 20.80
N ALA A 139 -3.49 4.57 19.53
CA ALA A 139 -2.79 5.14 18.38
C ALA A 139 -2.79 6.68 18.45
N ARG A 140 -3.92 7.28 18.81
CA ARG A 140 -4.04 8.73 18.97
C ARG A 140 -3.19 9.28 20.12
N ARG A 141 -3.08 8.56 21.24
CA ARG A 141 -2.17 8.93 22.34
C ARG A 141 -0.70 8.82 21.94
N PHE A 142 -0.37 7.92 21.02
CA PHE A 142 0.99 7.73 20.54
C PHE A 142 1.44 8.81 19.55
N THR A 143 0.54 9.27 18.67
CA THR A 143 0.86 10.24 17.61
C THR A 143 -0.31 11.11 17.16
N ASP A 144 0.03 12.25 16.58
CA ASP A 144 -0.86 13.15 15.84
C ASP A 144 -0.95 12.83 14.34
N THR A 145 -0.16 11.87 13.83
CA THR A 145 -0.04 11.55 12.40
C THR A 145 -0.60 10.16 12.08
N ALA A 146 -1.59 10.11 11.21
CA ALA A 146 -2.12 8.87 10.63
C ALA A 146 -1.71 8.72 9.16
N VAL A 147 -1.44 7.48 8.76
CA VAL A 147 -1.29 7.07 7.36
C VAL A 147 -2.40 6.07 7.05
N VAL A 148 -3.27 6.35 6.09
CA VAL A 148 -4.33 5.43 5.64
C VAL A 148 -3.89 4.76 4.36
N VAL A 149 -3.79 3.43 4.34
CA VAL A 149 -3.39 2.65 3.16
C VAL A 149 -4.61 1.94 2.57
N ILE A 150 -5.05 2.39 1.40
CA ILE A 150 -6.14 1.78 0.64
C ILE A 150 -5.54 0.94 -0.48
N CYS A 151 -5.88 -0.36 -0.54
CA CYS A 151 -5.43 -1.25 -1.61
C CYS A 151 -6.58 -1.77 -2.48
N ARG A 152 -6.30 -2.03 -3.75
CA ARG A 152 -7.26 -2.65 -4.69
C ARG A 152 -6.59 -3.77 -5.46
N TYR A 153 -7.34 -4.83 -5.74
CA TYR A 153 -6.91 -5.94 -6.58
C TYR A 153 -7.75 -6.01 -7.85
N SER A 154 -7.10 -6.14 -9.00
CA SER A 154 -7.71 -6.39 -10.30
C SER A 154 -7.02 -7.56 -10.99
N SER A 155 -7.72 -8.22 -11.92
CA SER A 155 -7.20 -9.39 -12.64
C SER A 155 -7.94 -9.56 -13.97
N GLU A 156 -7.31 -10.27 -14.90
CA GLU A 156 -7.89 -10.61 -16.20
C GLU A 156 -9.22 -11.37 -16.07
N GLY A 157 -10.13 -11.09 -17.00
CA GLY A 157 -11.38 -11.83 -17.18
C GLY A 157 -12.63 -11.14 -16.59
N TRP A 158 -12.48 -10.01 -15.92
CA TRP A 158 -13.62 -9.17 -15.51
C TRP A 158 -13.21 -7.70 -15.38
N ASP A 159 -14.19 -6.81 -15.55
CA ASP A 159 -14.02 -5.38 -15.31
C ASP A 159 -14.30 -5.02 -13.85
N ARG A 160 -13.71 -3.92 -13.42
CA ARG A 160 -13.97 -3.30 -12.10
C ARG A 160 -15.38 -2.70 -12.05
N LYS A 161 -15.98 -2.69 -10.87
CA LYS A 161 -17.33 -2.16 -10.62
C LYS A 161 -17.27 -0.77 -10.02
N GLY A 162 -18.24 0.05 -10.43
CA GLY A 162 -18.48 1.39 -9.91
C GLY A 162 -19.70 1.44 -8.99
N ILE A 163 -19.80 0.52 -8.01
CA ILE A 163 -20.94 0.48 -7.08
C ILE A 163 -20.51 1.13 -5.75
N PRO A 164 -21.17 2.18 -5.27
CA PRO A 164 -20.82 2.79 -3.99
C PRO A 164 -20.84 1.76 -2.85
N GLY A 165 -19.78 1.75 -2.02
CA GLY A 165 -19.65 0.86 -0.87
C GLY A 165 -19.15 -0.56 -1.19
N ASP A 166 -18.80 -0.86 -2.45
CA ASP A 166 -18.38 -2.22 -2.85
C ASP A 166 -16.90 -2.53 -2.59
N GLY A 167 -16.08 -1.52 -2.29
CA GLY A 167 -14.64 -1.69 -2.09
C GLY A 167 -13.85 -1.89 -3.38
N ASP A 168 -14.38 -1.49 -4.55
CA ASP A 168 -13.69 -1.53 -5.84
C ASP A 168 -13.35 -0.11 -6.34
N PHE A 169 -14.17 0.53 -7.17
CA PHE A 169 -13.89 1.92 -7.57
C PHE A 169 -14.07 2.89 -6.40
N TYR A 170 -15.09 2.64 -5.56
CA TYR A 170 -15.37 3.40 -4.35
C TYR A 170 -14.75 2.73 -3.12
N LEU A 171 -14.67 3.46 -2.01
CA LEU A 171 -14.41 2.87 -0.70
C LEU A 171 -15.51 1.87 -0.33
N SER A 172 -15.14 0.80 0.38
CA SER A 172 -16.12 -0.05 1.06
C SER A 172 -16.76 0.72 2.22
N CYS A 173 -17.88 0.22 2.74
CA CYS A 173 -18.51 0.79 3.93
C CYS A 173 -17.55 0.81 5.14
N GLU A 174 -16.75 -0.24 5.31
CA GLU A 174 -15.77 -0.40 6.38
C GLU A 174 -14.57 0.54 6.20
N GLU A 175 -14.07 0.69 4.97
CA GLU A 175 -13.01 1.65 4.65
C GLU A 175 -13.48 3.09 4.88
N GLN A 176 -14.72 3.43 4.49
CA GLN A 176 -15.30 4.73 4.77
C GLN A 176 -15.39 4.97 6.29
N ALA A 177 -15.85 3.98 7.07
CA ALA A 177 -15.94 4.10 8.52
C ALA A 177 -14.57 4.30 9.16
N MET A 178 -13.53 3.60 8.70
CA MET A 178 -12.15 3.80 9.13
C MET A 178 -11.66 5.20 8.79
N VAL A 179 -11.86 5.67 7.55
CA VAL A 179 -11.43 7.00 7.11
C VAL A 179 -12.08 8.10 7.96
N GLU A 180 -13.38 8.02 8.22
CA GLU A 180 -14.06 9.00 9.08
C GLU A 180 -13.56 8.97 10.53
N ALA A 181 -13.30 7.79 11.08
CA ALA A 181 -12.72 7.66 12.42
C ALA A 181 -11.32 8.27 12.50
N VAL A 182 -10.48 8.06 11.48
CA VAL A 182 -9.13 8.63 11.40
C VAL A 182 -9.20 10.16 11.27
N LYS A 183 -10.04 10.68 10.37
CA LYS A 183 -10.23 12.13 10.19
C LYS A 183 -10.70 12.82 11.47
N ALA A 184 -11.57 12.17 12.23
CA ALA A 184 -12.08 12.73 13.49
C ALA A 184 -11.02 12.73 14.60
N ALA A 185 -10.10 11.76 14.60
CA ALA A 185 -9.13 11.59 15.68
C ALA A 185 -7.80 12.33 15.41
N PHE A 186 -7.29 12.31 14.18
CA PHE A 186 -5.93 12.73 13.85
C PHE A 186 -5.89 14.07 13.11
N PRO A 187 -5.07 15.03 13.58
CA PRO A 187 -4.93 16.33 12.91
C PRO A 187 -4.06 16.29 11.65
N ARG A 188 -3.22 15.25 11.48
CA ARG A 188 -2.39 15.05 10.28
C ARG A 188 -2.69 13.69 9.68
N VAL A 189 -3.23 13.66 8.47
CA VAL A 189 -3.61 12.44 7.76
C VAL A 189 -2.99 12.46 6.36
N ALA A 190 -2.19 11.43 6.09
CA ALA A 190 -1.75 11.09 4.74
C ALA A 190 -2.49 9.84 4.27
N ALA A 191 -2.84 9.76 3.00
CA ALA A 191 -3.36 8.56 2.37
C ALA A 191 -2.36 7.99 1.36
N VAL A 192 -2.29 6.68 1.26
CA VAL A 192 -1.51 5.93 0.27
C VAL A 192 -2.47 5.04 -0.50
N LEU A 193 -2.45 5.15 -1.83
CA LEU A 193 -3.30 4.38 -2.74
C LEU A 193 -2.45 3.30 -3.42
N ASP A 194 -2.53 2.07 -2.90
CA ASP A 194 -1.95 0.85 -3.48
C ASP A 194 -2.94 0.22 -4.47
N VAL A 195 -3.08 0.86 -5.64
CA VAL A 195 -4.17 0.57 -6.58
C VAL A 195 -3.65 0.40 -8.01
N GLY A 196 -4.09 -0.65 -8.71
CA GLY A 196 -3.63 -0.93 -10.08
C GLY A 196 -4.31 -0.09 -11.16
N GLY A 197 -5.32 0.69 -10.80
CA GLY A 197 -6.02 1.59 -11.71
C GLY A 197 -6.80 2.65 -10.95
N MET A 198 -7.43 3.55 -11.70
CA MET A 198 -8.17 4.69 -11.16
C MET A 198 -9.20 4.26 -10.09
N VAL A 199 -9.33 5.09 -9.05
CA VAL A 199 -10.31 4.95 -7.97
C VAL A 199 -10.96 6.31 -7.75
N ASP A 200 -12.09 6.30 -7.06
CA ASP A 200 -12.77 7.52 -6.66
C ASP A 200 -11.82 8.43 -5.86
N SER A 201 -11.76 9.69 -6.28
CA SER A 201 -10.98 10.74 -5.61
C SER A 201 -11.84 11.69 -4.78
N SER A 202 -13.17 11.53 -4.81
CA SER A 202 -14.11 12.46 -4.17
C SER A 202 -13.93 12.54 -2.65
N TRP A 203 -13.49 11.45 -2.01
CA TRP A 203 -13.30 11.39 -0.56
C TRP A 203 -12.04 12.11 -0.04
N PHE A 204 -11.08 12.47 -0.91
CA PHE A 204 -9.85 13.16 -0.50
C PHE A 204 -9.57 14.49 -1.24
N LYS A 205 -10.06 14.66 -2.47
CA LYS A 205 -9.64 15.77 -3.34
C LYS A 205 -9.85 17.15 -2.70
N ASP A 206 -11.00 17.36 -2.08
CA ASP A 206 -11.39 18.62 -1.42
C ASP A 206 -11.51 18.48 0.11
N GLU A 207 -10.98 17.39 0.68
CA GLU A 207 -11.12 17.08 2.11
C GLU A 207 -9.92 17.62 2.91
N PRO A 208 -10.04 18.75 3.64
CA PRO A 208 -8.92 19.35 4.37
C PRO A 208 -8.38 18.48 5.52
N ALA A 209 -9.16 17.52 6.02
CA ALA A 209 -8.67 16.58 7.04
C ALA A 209 -7.63 15.59 6.48
N ILE A 210 -7.58 15.38 5.15
CA ILE A 210 -6.59 14.55 4.47
C ILE A 210 -5.65 15.47 3.70
N GLN A 211 -4.47 15.73 4.25
CA GLN A 211 -3.57 16.75 3.69
C GLN A 211 -2.63 16.19 2.62
N SER A 212 -2.30 14.91 2.66
CA SER A 212 -1.41 14.31 1.66
C SER A 212 -2.00 13.04 1.07
N VAL A 213 -1.84 12.84 -0.23
CA VAL A 213 -2.29 11.63 -0.93
C VAL A 213 -1.21 11.19 -1.91
N LEU A 214 -0.65 10.01 -1.67
CA LEU A 214 0.32 9.36 -2.55
C LEU A 214 -0.38 8.25 -3.35
N LEU A 215 -0.38 8.37 -4.67
CA LEU A 215 -0.75 7.28 -5.57
C LEU A 215 0.48 6.41 -5.80
N ALA A 216 0.52 5.27 -5.11
CA ALA A 216 1.67 4.37 -5.09
C ALA A 216 1.64 3.31 -6.19
N TRP A 217 0.49 3.15 -6.84
CA TRP A 217 0.21 2.06 -7.78
C TRP A 217 0.43 0.70 -7.13
N GLN A 218 0.64 -0.34 -7.94
CA GLN A 218 1.04 -1.68 -7.50
C GLN A 218 2.48 -1.91 -7.95
N ALA A 219 3.44 -1.43 -7.14
CA ALA A 219 4.82 -1.22 -7.56
C ALA A 219 5.79 -2.40 -7.32
N GLY A 220 5.30 -3.65 -7.41
CA GLY A 220 6.15 -4.84 -7.35
C GLY A 220 6.66 -5.19 -5.96
N ILE A 221 7.74 -5.98 -5.90
CA ILE A 221 8.20 -6.64 -4.67
C ILE A 221 8.81 -5.70 -3.62
N GLU A 222 9.28 -4.52 -4.03
CA GLU A 222 9.84 -3.49 -3.14
C GLU A 222 8.93 -2.25 -3.04
N GLY A 223 7.70 -2.30 -3.57
CA GLY A 223 6.80 -1.15 -3.56
C GLY A 223 6.47 -0.65 -2.15
N GLY A 224 6.42 -1.54 -1.15
CA GLY A 224 6.29 -1.13 0.26
C GLY A 224 7.48 -0.30 0.77
N LEU A 225 8.71 -0.60 0.33
CA LEU A 225 9.90 0.22 0.63
C LEU A 225 9.85 1.55 -0.12
N ALA A 226 9.53 1.54 -1.41
CA ALA A 226 9.39 2.75 -2.23
C ALA A 226 8.37 3.74 -1.61
N ILE A 227 7.23 3.23 -1.14
CA ILE A 227 6.24 4.03 -0.39
C ILE A 227 6.90 4.67 0.83
N ALA A 228 7.59 3.87 1.66
CA ALA A 228 8.21 4.36 2.88
C ALA A 228 9.32 5.39 2.60
N ASP A 229 10.11 5.20 1.54
CA ASP A 229 11.16 6.12 1.08
C ASP A 229 10.59 7.48 0.68
N ILE A 230 9.48 7.50 -0.06
CA ILE A 230 8.78 8.74 -0.41
C ILE A 230 8.16 9.40 0.83
N LEU A 231 7.48 8.63 1.68
CA LEU A 231 6.84 9.16 2.89
C LEU A 231 7.88 9.80 3.84
N CYS A 232 9.10 9.28 3.89
CA CYS A 232 10.18 9.77 4.75
C CYS A 232 11.19 10.68 4.03
N GLY A 233 10.93 11.06 2.77
CA GLY A 233 11.78 11.97 2.00
C GLY A 233 13.17 11.43 1.67
N VAL A 234 13.36 10.10 1.69
CA VAL A 234 14.55 9.43 1.13
C VAL A 234 14.57 9.63 -0.38
N SER A 235 13.39 9.48 -1.00
CA SER A 235 13.15 9.73 -2.42
C SER A 235 12.08 10.80 -2.57
N ASN A 236 12.13 11.56 -3.67
CA ASN A 236 11.20 12.65 -3.94
C ASN A 236 10.23 12.23 -5.05
N PRO A 237 8.90 12.22 -4.81
CA PRO A 237 7.95 11.74 -5.81
C PRO A 237 7.99 12.61 -7.08
N SER A 238 8.31 11.97 -8.22
CA SER A 238 8.48 12.63 -9.51
C SER A 238 7.40 12.27 -10.53
N GLY A 239 6.64 11.19 -10.27
CA GLY A 239 5.63 10.65 -11.16
C GLY A 239 4.55 11.66 -11.55
N LYS A 240 3.90 11.38 -12.68
CA LYS A 240 2.77 12.14 -13.22
C LYS A 240 1.64 11.20 -13.59
N LEU A 241 0.41 11.70 -13.50
CA LEU A 241 -0.76 10.97 -13.97
C LEU A 241 -0.65 10.71 -15.48
N VAL A 242 -0.89 9.46 -15.87
CA VAL A 242 -0.98 9.04 -17.27
C VAL A 242 -2.43 9.03 -17.78
N ASP A 243 -3.39 9.17 -16.86
CA ASP A 243 -4.83 9.23 -17.13
C ASP A 243 -5.47 10.44 -16.44
N THR A 244 -6.60 10.92 -16.98
CA THR A 244 -7.39 12.00 -16.37
C THR A 244 -8.34 11.45 -15.31
N PHE A 245 -8.17 11.87 -14.05
CA PHE A 245 -9.12 11.58 -12.97
C PHE A 245 -10.27 12.60 -13.01
N ALA A 246 -11.39 12.22 -13.62
CA ALA A 246 -12.58 13.07 -13.70
C ALA A 246 -13.30 13.15 -12.35
N GLY A 247 -13.93 14.30 -12.07
CA GLY A 247 -14.70 14.51 -10.84
C GLY A 247 -16.13 13.94 -10.87
N SER A 248 -16.63 13.59 -12.05
CA SER A 248 -17.94 12.97 -12.32
C SER A 248 -18.01 12.44 -13.74
#